data_AF-D0N207-F1
#
_entry.id   AF-D0N207-F1
#
_cell.length_a   1.000
_cell.length_b   1.000
_cell.length_c   1.000
_cell.angle_alpha   90.00
_cell.angle_beta   90.00
_cell.angle_gamma   90.00
#
_symmetry.space_group_name_H-M   'P 1'
#
loop_
_entity.id
_entity.type
_entity.pdbx_description
1 polymer ?
#
loop_
_entity_poly.entity_id
_entity_poly.type
_entity_poly.pdbx_seq_one_letter_code
_entity_poly.pdbx_strand_id
1 'polypeptide(L)' 'MNGPGEIMFKQFWRELSKEGWRPRQPVGLAKHHRYVRPGVKGRLDEARRGEDFFEGEEELMVAAMSVFQSGEYE' A
#
# COMPACT_ATOMS: atom_id res chain seq x y z
N MET A 1 -10.30 19.79 -5.92
CA MET A 1 -9.34 19.73 -4.79
C MET A 1 -9.24 18.27 -4.40
N ASN A 2 -8.03 17.71 -4.28
CA ASN A 2 -7.89 16.34 -3.77
C ASN A 2 -8.18 16.37 -2.27
N GLY A 3 -8.96 15.42 -1.76
CA GLY A 3 -9.22 15.31 -0.33
C GLY A 3 -7.93 15.08 0.47
N PRO A 4 -7.90 15.37 1.78
CA PRO A 4 -6.72 15.12 2.62
C PRO A 4 -6.25 13.65 2.54
N GLY A 5 -7.17 12.70 2.37
CA GLY A 5 -6.84 11.28 2.15
C GLY A 5 -6.11 11.00 0.83
N GLU A 6 -6.49 11.66 -0.27
CA GLU A 6 -5.81 11.49 -1.58
C GLU A 6 -4.39 12.08 -1.56
N ILE A 7 -4.18 13.16 -0.81
CA ILE A 7 -2.85 13.77 -0.64
C ILE A 7 -1.94 12.82 0.13
N MET A 8 -2.44 12.25 1.24
CA MET A 8 -1.70 11.25 2.03
C MET A 8 -1.40 9.99 1.22
N PHE A 9 -2.39 9.46 0.49
CA PHE A 9 -2.20 8.31 -0.40
C PHE A 9 -1.08 8.55 -1.40
N LYS A 10 -1.12 9.68 -2.13
CA LYS A 10 -0.12 9.99 -3.14
C LYS A 10 1.29 10.13 -2.55
N GLN A 11 1.42 10.71 -1.36
CA GLN A 11 2.72 10.85 -0.68
C GLN A 11 3.23 9.49 -0.19
N PHE A 12 2.41 8.73 0.52
CA PHE A 12 2.77 7.42 1.05
C PHE A 12 3.09 6.45 -0.08
N TRP A 13 2.27 6.42 -1.13
CA TRP A 13 2.52 5.62 -2.32
C TRP A 13 3.82 6.01 -3.03
N ARG A 14 4.18 7.29 -3.05
CA ARG A 14 5.46 7.74 -3.60
C ARG A 14 6.64 7.20 -2.79
N GLU A 15 6.56 7.19 -1.47
CA GLU A 15 7.61 6.62 -0.61
C GLU A 15 7.71 5.10 -0.80
N LEU A 16 6.59 4.39 -0.77
CA LEU A 16 6.55 2.95 -1.07
C LEU A 16 7.12 2.64 -2.46
N SER A 17 6.77 3.44 -3.47
CA SER A 17 7.32 3.25 -4.82
C SER A 17 8.82 3.49 -4.90
N LYS A 18 9.40 4.37 -4.06
CA LYS A 18 10.86 4.54 -3.95
C LYS A 18 11.52 3.34 -3.31
N GLU A 19 10.89 2.77 -2.28
CA GLU A 19 11.36 1.52 -1.66
C GLU A 19 11.29 0.34 -2.64
N GLY A 20 10.47 0.45 -3.68
CA GLY A 20 10.37 -0.49 -4.80
C GLY A 20 9.02 -1.20 -4.89
N TRP A 21 8.03 -0.76 -4.13
CA TRP A 21 6.68 -1.34 -4.16
C TRP A 21 6.07 -1.18 -5.54
N ARG A 22 5.33 -2.21 -5.95
CA ARG A 22 4.69 -2.24 -7.26
C ARG A 22 3.20 -2.51 -7.14
N PRO A 23 2.37 -1.79 -7.91
CA PRO A 23 0.97 -2.12 -8.03
C PRO A 23 0.87 -3.35 -8.95
N ARG A 24 0.18 -4.38 -8.48
CA ARG A 24 -0.28 -5.50 -9.28
C ARG A 24 -1.74 -5.27 -9.63
N GLN A 25 -2.01 -5.41 -10.93
CA GLN A 25 -3.38 -5.40 -11.41
C GLN A 25 -4.14 -6.59 -10.81
N PRO A 26 -5.42 -6.40 -10.45
CA PRO A 26 -6.27 -7.51 -10.11
C PRO A 26 -6.33 -8.49 -11.29
N VAL A 27 -6.23 -9.77 -11.00
CA VAL A 27 -6.33 -10.82 -12.02
C VAL A 27 -7.67 -11.52 -11.84
N GLY A 28 -8.47 -11.63 -12.91
CA GLY A 28 -9.77 -12.30 -12.89
C GLY A 28 -10.88 -11.48 -12.22
N LEU A 29 -11.57 -12.07 -11.22
CA LEU A 29 -12.73 -11.50 -10.52
C LEU A 29 -12.38 -10.52 -9.38
N ALA A 30 -11.09 -10.32 -9.10
CA ALA A 30 -10.66 -9.40 -8.06
C ALA A 30 -11.01 -7.96 -8.45
N LYS A 31 -11.75 -7.24 -7.59
CA LYS A 31 -12.10 -5.83 -7.83
C LYS A 31 -11.04 -4.84 -7.35
N HIS A 32 -10.16 -5.27 -6.46
CA HIS A 32 -9.22 -4.38 -5.77
C HIS A 32 -7.80 -4.53 -6.33
N HIS A 33 -7.12 -3.40 -6.55
CA HIS A 33 -5.68 -3.37 -6.84
C HIS A 33 -4.89 -3.96 -5.69
N ARG A 34 -3.86 -4.75 -5.97
CA ARG A 34 -2.95 -5.27 -4.94
C ARG A 34 -1.64 -4.51 -4.99
N TYR A 35 -1.22 -3.94 -3.88
CA TYR A 35 0.06 -3.24 -3.77
C TYR A 35 1.04 -4.17 -3.07
N VAL A 36 2.15 -4.54 -3.70
CA VAL A 36 3.08 -5.55 -3.18
C VAL A 36 4.47 -4.97 -2.95
N ARG A 37 5.08 -5.37 -1.85
CA ARG A 37 6.47 -5.04 -1.47
C ARG A 37 7.45 -5.61 -2.49
N PRO A 38 8.54 -4.88 -2.81
CA PRO A 38 9.63 -5.40 -3.63
C PRO A 38 10.26 -6.60 -2.93
N GLY A 39 10.52 -7.66 -3.70
CA GLY A 39 11.06 -8.93 -3.16
C GLY A 39 9.99 -10.00 -2.94
N VAL A 40 8.71 -9.63 -2.85
CA VAL A 40 7.59 -10.59 -2.86
C VAL A 40 7.39 -11.11 -4.28
N LYS A 41 8.20 -12.10 -4.66
CA LYS A 41 8.10 -12.83 -5.93
C LYS A 41 7.45 -14.18 -5.67
N GLY A 42 6.14 -14.29 -5.83
CA GLY A 42 5.47 -15.58 -5.72
C GLY A 42 4.00 -15.49 -5.34
N ARG A 43 3.51 -16.54 -4.67
CA ARG A 43 2.17 -16.61 -4.11
C ARG A 43 2.10 -15.65 -2.92
N LEU A 44 1.05 -14.82 -2.91
CA LEU A 44 0.74 -13.98 -1.74
C LEU A 44 0.34 -14.81 -0.49
N ASP A 45 0.18 -16.13 -0.61
CA ASP A 45 -0.11 -17.05 0.51
C ASP A 45 0.91 -16.92 1.66
N GLU A 46 2.18 -16.64 1.35
CA GLU A 46 3.25 -16.48 2.35
C GLU A 46 3.46 -15.01 2.76
N ALA A 47 2.81 -14.08 2.06
CA ALA A 47 2.95 -12.65 2.32
C ALA A 47 1.90 -12.22 3.37
N ARG A 48 2.28 -11.34 4.29
CA ARG A 48 1.36 -10.83 5.32
C ARG A 48 0.58 -9.63 4.78
N ARG A 49 -0.76 -9.69 4.83
CA ARG A 49 -1.65 -8.59 4.46
C ARG A 49 -1.44 -7.40 5.39
N GLY A 50 -1.28 -6.20 4.85
CA GLY A 50 -0.87 -4.99 5.57
C GLY A 50 0.64 -4.83 5.77
N GLU A 51 1.38 -5.93 5.66
CA GLU A 51 2.84 -6.11 5.74
C GLU A 51 3.68 -5.96 4.47
N ASP A 52 3.40 -6.95 3.64
CA ASP A 52 4.09 -7.36 2.43
C ASP A 52 3.21 -7.07 1.21
N PHE A 53 1.89 -6.98 1.43
CA PHE A 53 0.96 -6.51 0.43
C PHE A 53 -0.27 -5.82 1.04
N PHE A 54 -0.83 -4.87 0.31
CA PHE A 54 -2.12 -4.24 0.62
C PHE A 54 -3.14 -4.61 -0.44
N GLU A 55 -4.38 -4.85 -0.01
CA GLU A 55 -5.50 -5.13 -0.90
C GLU A 55 -6.41 -3.90 -0.98
N GLY A 56 -6.25 -3.13 -2.05
CA GLY A 56 -7.01 -1.91 -2.30
C GLY A 56 -6.38 -0.66 -1.72
N GLU A 57 -6.90 0.48 -2.17
CA GLU A 57 -6.45 1.82 -1.76
C GLU A 57 -6.84 2.12 -0.31
N GLU A 58 -7.92 1.51 0.17
CA GLU A 58 -8.44 1.71 1.53
C GLU A 58 -7.47 1.21 2.60
N GLU A 59 -6.93 0.00 2.45
CA GLU A 59 -5.90 -0.53 3.35
C GLU A 59 -4.61 0.28 3.29
N LEU A 60 -4.21 0.69 2.09
CA LEU A 60 -3.04 1.54 1.92
C LEU A 60 -3.22 2.89 2.63
N MET A 61 -4.44 3.45 2.58
CA MET A 61 -4.77 4.69 3.27
C MET A 61 -4.81 4.51 4.79
N VAL A 62 -5.38 3.42 5.29
CA VAL A 62 -5.37 3.12 6.74
C VAL A 62 -3.93 2.98 7.24
N ALA A 63 -3.08 2.26 6.51
CA ALA A 63 -1.66 2.13 6.84
C ALA A 63 -0.94 3.48 6.78
N ALA A 64 -1.17 4.27 5.73
CA ALA A 64 -0.62 5.63 5.63
C ALA A 64 -1.03 6.47 6.84
N MET A 65 -2.33 6.53 7.16
CA MET A 65 -2.85 7.27 8.31
C MET A 65 -2.26 6.76 9.62
N SER A 66 -2.08 5.45 9.78
CA SER A 66 -1.45 4.86 10.95
C SER A 66 0.02 5.24 11.07
N VAL A 67 0.80 5.24 9.98
CA VAL A 67 2.20 5.68 9.99
C VAL A 67 2.30 7.18 10.29
N PHE A 68 1.41 8.00 9.71
CA PHE A 68 1.37 9.44 9.95
C PHE A 68 0.91 9.81 11.38
N GLN A 69 0.01 9.03 12.00
CA GLN A 69 -0.41 9.22 13.40
C GLN A 69 0.59 8.64 14.39
N SER A 70 1.23 7.52 14.05
CA SER A 70 2.29 6.88 14.83
C SER A 70 3.64 7.58 14.61
N GLY A 71 3.64 8.91 14.49
CA GLY A 71 4.81 9.76 14.32
C GLY A 71 5.80 9.64 15.47
N GLU A 72 6.50 8.50 15.52
CA GLU A 72 7.81 8.31 16.13
C GLU A 72 8.81 8.97 15.18
N TYR A 73 8.86 10.30 15.27
CA TYR A 73 10.04 11.08 14.95
C TYR A 73 10.50 11.68 16.28
N GLU A 74 11.11 10.84 17.12
CA GLU A 74 12.10 11.28 18.12
C GLU A 74 13.50 11.32 17.47
#